data_AF-A0A4Q2UDU7-F1
#
_entry.id   AF-A0A4Q2UDU7-F1
#
_cell.length_a   1.000
_cell.length_b   1.000
_cell.length_c   1.000
_cell.angle_alpha   90.00
_cell.angle_beta   90.00
_cell.angle_gamma   90.00
#
_symmetry.space_group_name_H-M   'P 1'
#
loop_
_entity.id
_entity.type
_entity.pdbx_description
1 polymer ?
#
loop_
_entity_poly.entity_id
_entity_poly.type
_entity_poly.pdbx_seq_one_letter_code
_entity_poly.pdbx_strand_id
1 'polypeptide(L)'
;MYKIVAAVNSMIENQHLIEPVIKSASGGLFFTYNSKFKWSIIENEQGIFSLFYYPGNQSLEELAAYTYDDWRKFKEEVVYSTQELKTKEAIESFSELYKILQTKVFGIDSVLDDIIKTAA
;
A
#
# COMPACT_ATOMS: atom_id res chain seq x y z
N MET A 1 17.39 -11.12 -6.23
CA MET A 1 16.41 -10.20 -5.62
C MET A 1 15.50 -9.66 -6.71
N TYR A 2 14.19 -9.80 -6.56
CA TYR A 2 13.23 -9.23 -7.53
C TYR A 2 13.24 -7.70 -7.44
N LYS A 3 13.23 -7.00 -8.58
CA LYS A 3 13.26 -5.52 -8.62
C LYS A 3 12.11 -4.89 -7.82
N ILE A 4 10.93 -5.52 -7.81
CA ILE A 4 9.79 -5.04 -7.04
C ILE A 4 10.04 -5.11 -5.53
N VAL A 5 10.67 -6.17 -5.04
CA VAL A 5 11.00 -6.32 -3.61
C VAL A 5 12.00 -5.23 -3.19
N ALA A 6 13.02 -4.97 -4.02
CA ALA A 6 13.95 -3.87 -3.79
C ALA A 6 13.26 -2.50 -3.79
N ALA A 7 12.28 -2.28 -4.68
CA ALA A 7 11.50 -1.05 -4.69
C ALA A 7 10.63 -0.89 -3.43
N VAL A 8 9.99 -1.96 -2.97
CA VAL A 8 9.20 -1.95 -1.72
C VAL A 8 10.08 -1.66 -0.52
N ASN A 9 11.26 -2.27 -0.41
CA ASN A 9 12.22 -1.97 0.65
C ASN A 9 12.64 -0.48 0.62
N SER A 10 12.88 0.07 -0.56
CA SER A 10 13.16 1.52 -0.71
C SER A 10 11.97 2.40 -0.29
N MET A 11 10.72 1.96 -0.47
CA MET A 11 9.54 2.68 0.00
C MET A 11 9.45 2.67 1.53
N ILE A 12 9.73 1.52 2.16
CA ILE A 12 9.76 1.34 3.63
C ILE A 12 10.82 2.25 4.25
N GLU A 13 12.06 2.18 3.76
CA GLU A 13 13.17 2.99 4.25
C GLU A 13 12.92 4.50 4.11
N ASN A 14 12.11 4.89 3.12
CA ASN A 14 11.80 6.28 2.81
C ASN A 14 10.31 6.58 2.99
N GLN A 15 9.70 6.10 4.09
CA GLN A 15 8.26 6.21 4.34
C GLN A 15 7.71 7.64 4.38
N HIS A 16 8.56 8.67 4.52
CA HIS A 16 8.18 10.08 4.44
C HIS A 16 7.78 10.51 3.02
N LEU A 17 8.20 9.76 1.98
CA LEU A 17 7.78 9.98 0.60
C LEU A 17 6.44 9.29 0.27
N ILE A 18 5.86 8.54 1.23
CA ILE A 18 4.56 7.89 1.07
C ILE A 18 3.47 8.84 1.58
N GLU A 19 2.89 9.58 0.64
CA GLU A 19 1.78 10.49 0.88
C GLU A 19 1.11 10.91 -0.45
N PRO A 20 -0.20 11.22 -0.46
CA PRO A 20 -1.17 10.87 0.57
C PRO A 20 -1.39 9.34 0.65
N VAL A 21 -2.01 8.87 1.73
CA VAL A 21 -2.52 7.49 1.86
C VAL A 21 -4.04 7.56 2.03
N ILE A 22 -4.78 6.83 1.19
CA ILE A 22 -6.24 6.81 1.15
C ILE A 22 -6.72 5.36 1.32
N LYS A 23 -7.59 5.13 2.30
CA LYS A 23 -8.30 3.85 2.43
C LYS A 23 -9.53 3.88 1.53
N SER A 24 -9.59 2.96 0.55
CA SER A 24 -10.79 2.79 -0.27
C SER A 24 -11.92 2.11 0.52
N ALA A 25 -13.17 2.33 0.09
CA ALA A 25 -14.32 1.61 0.63
C ALA A 25 -14.22 0.08 0.42
N SER A 26 -13.52 -0.34 -0.63
CA SER A 26 -13.26 -1.76 -0.95
C SER A 26 -12.20 -2.41 -0.06
N GLY A 27 -11.56 -1.66 0.85
CA GLY A 27 -10.60 -2.18 1.82
C GLY A 27 -9.13 -2.00 1.44
N GLY A 28 -8.82 -1.72 0.17
CA GLY A 28 -7.45 -1.46 -0.27
C GLY A 28 -6.90 -0.11 0.18
N LEU A 29 -5.58 -0.06 0.40
CA LEU A 29 -4.83 1.14 0.77
C LEU A 29 -4.13 1.70 -0.46
N PHE A 30 -4.56 2.88 -0.90
CA PHE A 30 -4.03 3.62 -2.03
C PHE A 30 -3.03 4.65 -1.53
N PHE A 31 -1.94 4.85 -2.24
CA PHE A 31 -0.94 5.85 -1.88
C PHE A 31 -0.18 6.38 -3.09
N THR A 32 0.44 7.55 -2.94
CA THR A 32 1.52 7.93 -3.86
C THR A 32 2.88 7.80 -3.20
N TYR A 33 3.89 7.50 -4.01
CA TYR A 33 5.28 7.55 -3.62
C TYR A 33 5.99 8.67 -4.37
N ASN A 34 6.67 9.53 -3.61
CA ASN A 34 7.40 10.69 -4.11
C ASN A 34 6.52 11.61 -4.98
N SER A 35 5.25 11.76 -4.59
CA SER A 35 4.21 12.56 -5.27
C SER A 35 4.00 12.23 -6.76
N LYS A 36 4.47 11.07 -7.22
CA LYS A 36 4.55 10.72 -8.64
C LYS A 36 3.95 9.37 -8.96
N PHE A 37 4.31 8.35 -8.20
CA PHE A 37 3.93 6.98 -8.51
C PHE A 37 2.72 6.58 -7.70
N LYS A 38 1.63 6.19 -8.36
CA LYS A 38 0.39 5.76 -7.72
C LYS A 38 0.39 4.26 -7.53
N TRP A 39 0.10 3.85 -6.31
CA TRP A 39 0.10 2.46 -5.91
C TRP A 39 -1.11 2.14 -5.05
N SER A 40 -1.47 0.86 -4.98
CA SER A 40 -2.29 0.36 -3.89
C SER A 40 -1.79 -0.99 -3.43
N ILE A 41 -2.11 -1.33 -2.19
CA ILE A 41 -1.86 -2.66 -1.63
C ILE A 41 -3.13 -3.18 -0.96
N ILE A 42 -3.38 -4.48 -1.17
CA ILE A 42 -4.45 -5.22 -0.50
C ILE A 42 -3.86 -6.48 0.13
N GLU A 43 -4.46 -6.89 1.24
CA GLU A 43 -4.25 -8.18 1.87
C GLU A 43 -5.56 -8.96 1.78
N ASN A 44 -5.50 -10.23 1.37
CA ASN A 44 -6.66 -11.11 1.39
C ASN A 44 -6.72 -11.94 2.70
N GLU A 45 -7.79 -12.70 2.89
CA GLU A 45 -8.00 -13.54 4.09
C GLU A 45 -6.93 -14.62 4.32
N GLN A 46 -6.13 -14.94 3.29
CA GLN A 46 -5.05 -15.92 3.35
C GLN A 46 -3.70 -15.27 3.69
N GLY A 47 -3.67 -13.95 3.96
CA GLY A 47 -2.43 -13.20 4.19
C GLY A 47 -1.60 -12.98 2.93
N ILE A 48 -2.20 -13.11 1.73
CA ILE A 48 -1.54 -12.82 0.46
C ILE A 48 -1.67 -11.33 0.19
N PHE A 49 -0.52 -10.68 0.03
CA PHE A 49 -0.42 -9.29 -0.39
C PHE A 49 -0.34 -9.18 -1.90
N SER A 50 -1.10 -8.24 -2.46
CA SER A 50 -1.03 -7.83 -3.86
C SER A 50 -0.80 -6.32 -3.94
N LEU A 51 0.26 -5.93 -4.63
CA LEU A 51 0.67 -4.55 -4.85
C LEU A 51 0.39 -4.16 -6.31
N PHE A 52 -0.32 -3.06 -6.49
CA PHE A 52 -0.78 -2.58 -7.78
C PHE A 52 -0.09 -1.26 -8.11
N TYR A 53 0.39 -1.11 -9.34
CA TYR A 53 0.90 0.14 -9.90
C TYR A 53 -0.05 0.68 -10.96
N TYR A 54 -0.30 1.98 -10.93
CA TYR A 54 -1.21 2.66 -11.84
C TYR A 54 -0.48 3.69 -12.72
N PRO A 55 -0.07 3.32 -13.95
CA PRO A 55 0.58 4.25 -14.88
C PRO A 55 -0.37 5.26 -15.54
N GLY A 56 -1.68 5.04 -15.46
CA GLY A 56 -2.68 5.89 -16.09
C GLY A 56 -2.76 7.31 -15.52
N ASN A 57 -3.65 8.12 -16.08
CA ASN A 57 -3.77 9.55 -15.72
C ASN A 57 -4.72 9.82 -14.54
N GLN A 58 -5.39 8.80 -14.02
CA GLN A 58 -6.34 8.91 -12.92
C GLN A 58 -5.64 9.42 -11.66
N SER A 59 -6.27 10.33 -10.94
CA SER A 59 -5.84 10.75 -9.61
C SER A 59 -5.92 9.57 -8.62
N LEU A 60 -5.24 9.72 -7.48
CA LEU A 60 -5.28 8.69 -6.45
C LEU A 60 -6.69 8.57 -5.85
N GLU A 61 -7.37 9.71 -5.71
CA GLU A 61 -8.73 9.83 -5.19
C GLU A 61 -9.75 9.14 -6.10
N GLU A 62 -9.63 9.33 -7.42
CA GLU A 62 -10.47 8.63 -8.40
C GLU A 62 -10.30 7.12 -8.28
N LEU A 63 -9.05 6.63 -8.25
CA LEU A 63 -8.76 5.20 -8.12
C LEU A 63 -9.33 4.63 -6.82
N ALA A 64 -9.15 5.32 -5.69
CA ALA A 64 -9.66 4.87 -4.40
C ALA A 64 -11.20 4.87 -4.33
N ALA A 65 -11.87 5.66 -5.17
CA ALA A 65 -13.32 5.74 -5.26
C ALA A 65 -13.96 4.75 -6.27
N TYR A 66 -13.15 4.02 -7.05
CA TYR A 66 -13.65 3.07 -8.04
C TYR A 66 -14.51 1.98 -7.40
N THR A 67 -15.65 1.73 -8.04
CA THR A 67 -16.54 0.63 -7.70
C THR A 67 -16.01 -0.69 -8.28
N TYR A 68 -16.64 -1.81 -7.91
CA TYR A 68 -16.33 -3.11 -8.50
C TYR A 68 -16.44 -3.10 -10.03
N ASP A 69 -17.46 -2.45 -10.59
CA ASP A 69 -17.66 -2.39 -12.04
C ASP A 69 -16.62 -1.53 -12.74
N ASP A 70 -16.11 -0.49 -12.08
CA ASP A 70 -15.03 0.35 -12.60
C ASP A 70 -13.73 -0.46 -12.66
N TRP A 71 -13.37 -1.13 -11.57
CA TRP A 71 -12.21 -2.02 -11.52
C TRP A 71 -12.27 -3.15 -12.55
N ARG A 72 -13.46 -3.73 -12.80
CA ARG A 72 -13.63 -4.76 -13.83
C ARG A 72 -13.29 -4.25 -15.23
N LYS A 73 -13.58 -2.98 -15.52
CA LYS A 73 -13.31 -2.34 -16.83
C LYS A 73 -11.90 -1.76 -16.92
N PHE A 74 -11.30 -1.40 -15.79
CA PHE A 74 -9.95 -0.88 -15.72
C PHE A 74 -8.93 -1.94 -16.19
N LYS A 75 -7.93 -1.49 -16.96
CA LYS A 75 -6.88 -2.35 -17.54
C LYS A 75 -5.48 -1.77 -17.41
N GLU A 76 -5.36 -0.53 -16.96
CA GLU A 76 -4.08 0.19 -16.85
C GLU A 76 -3.48 -0.02 -15.46
N GLU A 77 -3.18 -1.28 -15.12
CA GLU A 77 -2.52 -1.65 -13.87
C GLU A 77 -1.46 -2.72 -14.08
N VAL A 78 -0.46 -2.70 -13.19
CA VAL A 78 0.54 -3.78 -13.07
C VAL A 78 0.45 -4.33 -11.66
N VAL A 79 0.34 -5.66 -11.55
CA VAL A 79 0.13 -6.34 -10.27
C VAL A 79 1.33 -7.20 -9.94
N TYR A 80 1.77 -7.14 -8.68
CA TYR A 80 2.73 -8.05 -8.09
C TYR A 80 2.11 -8.71 -6.87
N SER A 81 2.06 -10.04 -6.86
CA SER A 81 1.52 -10.79 -5.72
C SER A 81 2.60 -11.58 -5.02
N THR A 82 2.57 -11.58 -3.68
CA THR A 82 3.40 -12.47 -2.85
C THR A 82 3.14 -13.95 -3.15
N GLN A 83 1.93 -14.30 -3.62
CA GLN A 83 1.60 -15.67 -4.06
C GLN A 83 2.38 -16.10 -5.30
N GLU A 84 2.73 -15.16 -6.18
CA GLU A 84 3.53 -15.42 -7.38
C GLU A 84 5.02 -15.37 -7.08
N LEU A 85 5.44 -14.40 -6.26
CA LEU A 85 6.84 -14.21 -5.87
C LEU A 85 7.38 -15.36 -5.01
N LYS A 86 6.54 -15.96 -4.15
CA LYS A 86 6.82 -17.15 -3.32
C LYS A 86 8.15 -17.12 -2.56
N THR A 87 8.56 -15.95 -2.09
CA THR A 87 9.75 -15.79 -1.26
C THR A 87 9.39 -15.18 0.08
N LYS A 88 10.11 -15.61 1.13
CA LYS A 88 9.95 -15.08 2.48
C LYS A 88 10.19 -13.56 2.52
N GLU A 89 11.25 -13.11 1.85
CA GLU A 89 11.60 -11.69 1.72
C GLU A 89 10.42 -10.87 1.15
N ALA A 90 9.80 -11.32 0.05
CA ALA A 90 8.67 -10.60 -0.54
C ALA A 90 7.47 -10.50 0.42
N ILE A 91 7.17 -11.57 1.16
CA ILE A 91 6.07 -11.60 2.13
C ILE A 91 6.35 -10.61 3.27
N GLU A 92 7.56 -10.63 3.81
CA GLU A 92 7.99 -9.74 4.89
C GLU A 92 7.94 -8.28 4.46
N SER A 93 8.54 -7.94 3.31
CA SER A 93 8.54 -6.58 2.77
C SER A 93 7.13 -6.06 2.49
N PHE A 94 6.27 -6.85 1.86
CA PHE A 94 4.91 -6.40 1.52
C PHE A 94 4.04 -6.23 2.77
N SER A 95 4.20 -7.15 3.76
CA SER A 95 3.52 -7.04 5.04
C SER A 95 3.95 -5.80 5.83
N GLU A 96 5.25 -5.49 5.84
CA GLU A 96 5.79 -4.31 6.50
C GLU A 96 5.27 -3.01 5.85
N LEU A 97 5.32 -2.92 4.52
CA LEU A 97 4.74 -1.79 3.80
C LEU A 97 3.25 -1.63 4.11
N TYR A 98 2.49 -2.72 4.12
CA TYR A 98 1.06 -2.69 4.45
C TYR A 98 0.80 -2.14 5.86
N LYS A 99 1.58 -2.56 6.86
CA LYS A 99 1.49 -2.04 8.24
C LYS A 99 1.79 -0.55 8.31
N ILE A 100 2.85 -0.08 7.63
CA ILE A 100 3.18 1.36 7.57
C ILE A 100 2.01 2.17 7.01
N LEU A 101 1.39 1.69 5.93
CA LEU A 101 0.24 2.34 5.32
C LEU A 101 -0.98 2.35 6.24
N GLN A 102 -1.25 1.26 6.97
CA GLN A 102 -2.29 1.23 7.99
C GLN A 102 -2.02 2.24 9.12
N THR A 103 -0.79 2.29 9.62
CA THR A 103 -0.38 3.25 10.66
C THR A 103 -0.64 4.69 10.20
N LYS A 104 -0.25 5.02 8.96
CA LYS A 104 -0.48 6.35 8.37
C LYS A 104 -1.97 6.66 8.21
N VAL A 105 -2.76 5.75 7.65
CA VAL A 105 -4.16 6.04 7.32
C VAL A 105 -5.06 6.17 8.56
N PHE A 106 -4.73 5.46 9.64
CA PHE A 106 -5.48 5.51 10.89
C PHE A 106 -4.88 6.47 11.92
N GLY A 107 -3.77 7.14 11.61
CA GLY A 107 -3.08 8.03 12.56
C GLY A 107 -2.58 7.29 13.81
N ILE A 108 -2.16 6.03 13.67
CA ILE A 108 -1.79 5.17 14.81
C ILE A 108 -0.57 5.73 15.54
N ASP A 109 0.37 6.39 14.85
CA ASP A 109 1.55 6.99 15.50
C ASP A 109 1.16 7.94 16.63
N SER A 110 0.15 8.80 16.42
CA SER A 110 -0.35 9.71 17.46
C SER A 110 -1.00 8.95 18.62
N VAL A 111 -1.74 7.88 18.33
CA VAL A 111 -2.35 7.03 19.37
C VAL A 111 -1.28 6.35 20.22
N LEU A 112 -0.22 5.83 19.60
CA LEU A 112 0.89 5.18 20.30
C LEU A 112 1.68 6.17 21.16
N ASP A 113 1.95 7.36 20.63
CA ASP A 113 2.61 8.45 21.37
C ASP A 113 1.82 8.82 22.64
N ASP A 114 0.49 8.90 22.54
CA ASP A 114 -0.37 9.23 23.68
C ASP A 114 -0.37 8.11 24.74
N ILE A 115 -0.36 6.83 24.33
CA ILE A 115 -0.24 5.69 25.24
C ILE A 115 1.09 5.72 26.01
N ILE A 116 2.20 5.96 25.30
CA ILE A 116 3.54 6.00 25.90
C ILE A 116 3.64 7.14 26.92
N LYS A 117 3.12 8.33 26.58
CA LYS A 117 3.13 9.49 27.49
C LYS A 117 2.24 9.30 28.71
N THR A 118 1.13 8.57 28.58
CA THR A 118 0.21 8.31 29.70
C THR A 118 0.74 7.26 30.67
N ALA A 119 1.64 6.38 30.20
CA ALA A 119 2.27 5.34 31.01
C ALA A 119 3.53 5.80 31.78
N ALA A 120 4.00 7.03 31.55
CA ALA A 120 5.17 7.65 32.18
C ALA A 120 4.79 8.55 33.36
#